data_AF-A0A923JI56-F1
#
_entry.id   AF-A0A923JI56-F1
#
_cell.length_a   1.000
_cell.length_b   1.000
_cell.length_c   1.000
_cell.angle_alpha   90.00
_cell.angle_beta   90.00
_cell.angle_gamma   90.00
#
_symmetry.space_group_name_H-M   'P 1'
#
loop_
_entity.id
_entity.type
_entity.pdbx_description
1 polymer ?
#
loop_
_entity_poly.entity_id
_entity_poly.type
_entity_poly.pdbx_seq_one_letter_code
_entity_poly.pdbx_strand_id
1 'polypeptide(L)'
;MNTPLFSSHSERLIALKNTRVDFAVQVLLGHYLEPLGINPFTAYVNTLKDFPSPEVGSSRTLFDETLACVEKQHLPTYTQGASNLFSKRYSFAAEDQLKTLDLIAFEKIVIDIVASLTQQPAIELSLRPLRPLIAEDVHGALKVHAPGINAGGVYVTNFIEDDTGQRLVSSSEGLVEYLLGHFQNDVIPYHSEGNHQGIYTVRFSGEDSHVHPQLITTHLNDLVIRIVPDFLD
;
A
#
# COMPACT_ATOMS: atom_id res chain seq x y z
N MET A 1 10.10 -21.37 -7.54
CA MET A 1 9.87 -20.22 -8.44
C MET A 1 8.49 -19.69 -8.14
N ASN A 2 8.41 -18.42 -7.76
CA ASN A 2 7.12 -17.76 -7.53
C ASN A 2 6.54 -17.44 -8.91
N THR A 3 5.36 -17.97 -9.24
CA THR A 3 4.71 -17.66 -10.51
C THR A 3 4.12 -16.25 -10.40
N PRO A 4 4.57 -15.28 -11.22
CA PRO A 4 4.02 -13.93 -11.15
C PRO A 4 2.54 -13.97 -11.57
N LEU A 5 1.68 -13.26 -10.83
CA LEU A 5 0.24 -13.16 -11.13
C LEU A 5 -0.06 -12.27 -12.35
N PHE A 6 0.92 -11.47 -12.77
CA PHE A 6 0.86 -10.62 -13.95
C PHE A 6 2.02 -10.96 -14.88
N SER A 7 1.73 -10.99 -16.18
CA SER A 7 2.73 -11.25 -17.22
C SER A 7 3.62 -10.03 -17.52
N SER A 8 3.17 -8.82 -17.14
CA SER A 8 3.90 -7.57 -17.36
C SER A 8 3.50 -6.48 -16.38
N HIS A 9 4.33 -5.44 -16.27
CA HIS A 9 4.01 -4.24 -15.50
C HIS A 9 2.75 -3.52 -16.03
N SER A 10 2.57 -3.47 -17.36
CA SER A 10 1.39 -2.84 -17.97
C SER A 10 0.10 -3.58 -17.64
N GLU A 11 0.10 -4.91 -17.65
CA GLU A 11 -1.06 -5.71 -17.23
C GLU A 11 -1.40 -5.44 -15.77
N ARG A 12 -0.39 -5.43 -14.90
CA ARG A 12 -0.56 -5.12 -13.47
C ARG A 12 -1.13 -3.73 -13.25
N LEU A 13 -0.65 -2.72 -13.98
CA LEU A 13 -1.16 -1.35 -13.89
C LEU A 13 -2.62 -1.25 -14.36
N ILE A 14 -3.00 -1.94 -15.44
CA ILE A 14 -4.39 -1.98 -15.90
C ILE A 14 -5.29 -2.64 -14.85
N ALA A 15 -4.85 -3.74 -14.24
CA ALA A 15 -5.62 -4.37 -13.16
C ALA A 15 -5.73 -3.45 -11.93
N LEU A 16 -4.64 -2.76 -11.56
CA LEU A 16 -4.63 -1.79 -10.47
C LEU A 16 -5.64 -0.66 -10.69
N LYS A 17 -5.75 -0.16 -11.93
CA LYS A 17 -6.74 0.87 -12.31
C LYS A 17 -8.19 0.42 -12.20
N ASN A 18 -8.47 -0.88 -12.15
CA ASN A 18 -9.82 -1.41 -11.93
C ASN A 18 -10.17 -1.57 -10.45
N THR A 19 -9.23 -1.29 -9.55
CA THR A 19 -9.44 -1.29 -8.09
C THR A 19 -9.94 0.07 -7.60
N ARG A 20 -9.76 0.37 -6.30
CA ARG A 20 -10.11 1.66 -5.70
C ARG A 20 -8.89 2.60 -5.70
N VAL A 21 -9.14 3.90 -5.87
CA VAL A 21 -8.08 4.91 -6.07
C VAL A 21 -7.12 5.03 -4.89
N ASP A 22 -7.62 4.95 -3.66
CA ASP A 22 -6.82 4.96 -2.43
C ASP A 22 -5.81 3.80 -2.40
N PHE A 23 -6.26 2.58 -2.69
CA PHE A 23 -5.41 1.40 -2.75
C PHE A 23 -4.41 1.48 -3.91
N ALA A 24 -4.84 1.96 -5.08
CA ALA A 24 -3.96 2.15 -6.23
C ALA A 24 -2.81 3.13 -5.95
N VAL A 25 -3.12 4.25 -5.31
CA VAL A 25 -2.13 5.24 -4.85
C VAL A 25 -1.19 4.63 -3.83
N GLN A 26 -1.71 3.88 -2.86
CA GLN A 26 -0.90 3.22 -1.84
C GLN A 26 0.11 2.25 -2.46
N VAL A 27 -0.33 1.41 -3.41
CA VAL A 27 0.53 0.45 -4.11
C VAL A 27 1.64 1.13 -4.89
N LEU A 28 1.33 2.20 -5.63
CA LEU A 28 2.34 2.90 -6.43
C LEU A 28 3.31 3.70 -5.57
N LEU A 29 2.82 4.38 -4.52
CA LEU A 29 3.69 5.08 -3.57
C LEU A 29 4.64 4.11 -2.87
N GLY A 30 4.13 2.96 -2.41
CA GLY A 30 4.94 1.93 -1.78
C GLY A 30 6.11 1.50 -2.66
N HIS A 31 5.85 1.28 -3.96
CA HIS A 31 6.90 0.93 -4.92
C HIS A 31 8.07 1.92 -4.97
N TYR A 32 7.80 3.22 -4.84
CA TYR A 32 8.83 4.26 -4.85
C TYR A 32 9.48 4.49 -3.48
N LEU A 33 8.71 4.39 -2.40
CA LEU A 33 9.12 4.87 -1.07
C LEU A 33 9.68 3.76 -0.16
N GLU A 34 9.25 2.52 -0.35
CA GLU A 34 9.74 1.38 0.44
C GLU A 34 11.25 1.14 0.28
N PRO A 35 11.84 1.21 -0.94
CA PRO A 35 13.29 1.09 -1.10
C PRO A 35 14.08 2.21 -0.40
N LEU A 36 13.43 3.34 -0.10
CA LEU A 36 14.00 4.49 0.61
C LEU A 36 13.78 4.41 2.13
N GLY A 37 13.08 3.38 2.62
CA GLY A 37 12.71 3.24 4.02
C GLY A 37 11.70 4.30 4.49
N ILE A 38 10.91 4.87 3.57
CA ILE A 38 9.95 5.94 3.88
C ILE A 38 8.55 5.36 3.95
N ASN A 39 7.87 5.55 5.07
CA ASN A 39 6.46 5.18 5.22
C ASN A 39 5.56 6.38 4.83
N PRO A 40 4.73 6.26 3.76
CA PRO A 40 3.94 7.37 3.25
C PRO A 40 2.86 7.89 4.20
N PHE A 41 2.49 7.13 5.24
CA PHE A 41 1.48 7.51 6.24
C PHE A 41 2.08 8.24 7.45
N THR A 42 3.41 8.25 7.59
CA THR A 42 4.12 8.89 8.71
C THR A 42 5.20 9.88 8.25
N ALA A 43 5.42 9.98 6.93
CA ALA A 43 6.14 11.08 6.31
C ALA A 43 5.14 12.17 5.85
N TYR A 44 5.56 13.43 5.92
CA TYR A 44 4.70 14.58 5.71
C TYR A 44 5.29 15.57 4.72
N VAL A 45 4.44 16.16 3.87
CA VAL A 45 4.72 17.45 3.24
C VAL A 45 4.27 18.54 4.22
N ASN A 46 5.21 19.32 4.71
CA ASN A 46 4.91 20.49 5.55
C ASN A 46 5.16 21.76 4.76
N THR A 47 4.22 22.70 4.83
CA THR A 47 4.32 24.00 4.16
C THR A 47 4.16 25.12 5.17
N LEU A 48 5.09 26.07 5.17
CA LEU A 48 5.06 27.26 5.98
C LEU A 48 3.85 28.13 5.62
N LYS A 49 3.30 28.79 6.62
CA LYS A 49 2.20 29.74 6.45
C LYS A 49 2.65 30.99 5.71
N ASP A 50 3.79 31.55 6.13
CA ASP A 50 4.44 32.72 5.54
C ASP A 50 5.96 32.51 5.56
N PHE A 51 6.65 32.67 4.43
CA PHE A 51 8.12 32.62 4.42
C PHE A 51 8.71 34.00 4.78
N PRO A 52 9.73 34.11 5.65
CA PRO A 52 10.53 33.05 6.28
C PRO A 52 10.09 32.67 7.71
N SER A 53 8.83 32.86 8.08
CA SER A 53 8.32 32.44 9.40
C SER A 53 8.44 30.91 9.55
N PRO A 54 8.88 30.39 10.70
CA PRO A 54 8.93 28.95 10.93
C PRO A 54 7.56 28.32 11.22
N GLU A 55 6.47 29.10 11.23
CA GLU A 55 5.12 28.61 11.48
C GLU A 55 4.61 27.77 10.30
N VAL A 56 4.35 26.47 10.56
CA VAL A 56 3.79 25.56 9.56
C VAL A 56 2.29 25.80 9.42
N GLY A 57 1.84 26.17 8.21
CA GLY A 57 0.43 26.41 7.89
C GLY A 57 -0.32 25.14 7.47
N SER A 58 0.36 24.19 6.82
CA SER A 58 -0.24 22.92 6.42
C SER A 58 0.73 21.75 6.58
N SER A 59 0.19 20.59 6.91
CA SER A 59 0.93 19.34 7.08
C SER A 59 0.04 18.16 6.67
N ARG A 60 0.45 17.43 5.65
CA ARG A 60 -0.27 16.30 5.06
C ARG A 60 0.67 15.12 4.92
N THR A 61 0.15 13.89 5.08
CA THR A 61 0.97 12.71 4.81
C THR A 61 1.31 12.65 3.32
N LEU A 62 2.40 11.97 2.96
CA LEU A 62 2.74 11.77 1.54
C LEU A 62 1.61 11.01 0.82
N PHE A 63 0.95 10.08 1.52
CA PHE A 63 -0.23 9.39 1.02
C PHE A 63 -1.40 10.35 0.72
N ASP A 64 -1.86 11.11 1.71
CA ASP A 64 -3.03 12.00 1.57
C ASP A 64 -2.80 13.06 0.48
N GLU A 65 -1.57 13.56 0.40
CA GLU A 65 -1.20 14.56 -0.58
C GLU A 65 -1.20 13.98 -2.00
N THR A 66 -0.64 12.79 -2.19
CA THR A 66 -0.65 12.12 -3.50
C THR A 66 -2.07 11.73 -3.91
N LEU A 67 -2.87 11.20 -2.98
CA LEU A 67 -4.26 10.85 -3.23
C LEU A 67 -5.06 12.08 -3.68
N ALA A 68 -4.91 13.21 -2.97
CA ALA A 68 -5.56 14.46 -3.34
C ALA A 68 -5.14 14.97 -4.73
N CYS A 69 -3.88 14.78 -5.12
CA CYS A 69 -3.40 15.10 -6.48
C CYS A 69 -4.07 14.22 -7.54
N VAL A 70 -4.19 12.91 -7.31
CA VAL A 70 -4.84 11.97 -8.23
C VAL A 70 -6.34 12.25 -8.37
N GLU A 71 -7.05 12.42 -7.25
CA GLU A 71 -8.49 12.72 -7.23
C GLU A 71 -8.82 14.02 -7.96
N LYS A 72 -7.98 15.05 -7.79
CA LYS A 72 -8.14 16.35 -8.47
C LYS A 72 -7.54 16.37 -9.88
N GLN A 73 -6.86 15.30 -10.28
CA GLN A 73 -6.08 15.22 -11.53
C GLN A 73 -5.15 16.42 -11.69
N HIS A 74 -4.51 16.82 -10.60
CA HIS A 74 -3.64 17.99 -10.54
C HIS A 74 -2.23 17.60 -10.15
N LEU A 75 -1.25 18.22 -10.80
CA LEU A 75 0.15 18.00 -10.48
C LEU A 75 0.52 18.79 -9.22
N PRO A 76 1.38 18.26 -8.34
CA PRO A 76 1.83 19.01 -7.18
C PRO A 76 2.64 20.24 -7.63
N THR A 77 2.40 21.37 -6.98
CA THR A 77 3.21 22.58 -7.17
C THR A 77 3.62 23.11 -5.81
N TYR A 78 4.86 22.85 -5.41
CA TYR A 78 5.38 23.34 -4.15
C TYR A 78 6.34 24.51 -4.35
N THR A 79 6.29 25.46 -3.43
CA THR A 79 7.26 26.56 -3.40
C THR A 79 8.50 26.09 -2.65
N GLN A 80 9.61 25.96 -3.36
CA GLN A 80 10.91 25.58 -2.79
C GLN A 80 11.30 26.53 -1.65
N GLY A 81 11.70 25.98 -0.51
CA GLY A 81 12.04 26.73 0.70
C GLY A 81 10.84 27.09 1.60
N ALA A 82 9.60 27.05 1.08
CA ALA A 82 8.38 27.17 1.89
C ALA A 82 7.73 25.83 2.18
N SER A 83 7.95 24.83 1.32
CA SER A 83 7.54 23.44 1.53
C SER A 83 8.76 22.53 1.59
N ASN A 84 8.66 21.45 2.37
CA ASN A 84 9.65 20.36 2.36
C ASN A 84 9.06 19.08 2.98
N LEU A 85 9.84 17.99 2.97
CA LEU A 85 9.43 16.68 3.48
C LEU A 85 10.00 16.40 4.87
N PHE A 86 9.16 15.90 5.78
CA PHE A 86 9.51 15.68 7.17
C PHE A 86 8.99 14.35 7.72
N SER A 87 9.68 13.79 8.70
CA SER A 87 9.24 12.63 9.49
C SER A 87 8.26 13.02 10.60
N LYS A 88 8.08 14.32 10.85
CA LYS A 88 7.21 14.85 11.91
C LYS A 88 6.17 15.82 11.36
N ARG A 89 4.94 15.62 11.80
CA ARG A 89 3.81 16.50 11.46
C ARG A 89 4.03 17.91 12.03
N TYR A 90 3.72 18.94 11.24
CA TYR A 90 3.85 20.36 11.63
C TYR A 90 5.25 20.78 12.12
N SER A 91 6.32 20.15 11.63
CA SER A 91 7.70 20.58 11.90
C SER A 91 8.35 21.18 10.65
N PHE A 92 9.20 22.17 10.86
CA PHE A 92 10.10 22.70 9.82
C PHE A 92 11.57 22.70 10.27
N ALA A 93 11.87 21.91 11.31
CA ALA A 93 13.21 21.76 11.86
C ALA A 93 14.07 20.84 10.98
N ALA A 94 15.36 21.15 10.86
CA ALA A 94 16.26 20.41 9.96
C ALA A 94 16.48 18.95 10.39
N GLU A 95 16.39 18.66 11.69
CA GLU A 95 16.48 17.32 12.26
C GLU A 95 15.31 16.41 11.88
N ASP A 96 14.13 17.00 11.65
CA ASP A 96 12.92 16.27 11.26
C ASP A 96 12.81 16.12 9.74
N GLN A 97 13.68 16.79 8.97
CA GLN A 97 13.65 16.75 7.51
C GLN A 97 14.09 15.37 6.99
N LEU A 98 13.36 14.84 6.01
CA LEU A 98 13.76 13.60 5.34
C LEU A 98 15.05 13.83 4.55
N LYS A 99 16.00 12.90 4.70
CA LYS A 99 17.32 12.96 4.05
C LYS A 99 17.42 12.05 2.83
N THR A 100 16.58 11.02 2.76
CA THR A 100 16.59 10.00 1.70
C THR A 100 15.69 10.35 0.51
N LEU A 101 14.86 11.38 0.64
CA LEU A 101 13.98 11.89 -0.40
C LEU A 101 13.88 13.41 -0.29
N ASP A 102 14.16 14.10 -1.39
CA ASP A 102 13.95 15.54 -1.50
C ASP A 102 12.57 15.86 -2.12
N LEU A 103 12.13 17.11 -1.97
CA LEU A 103 10.84 17.56 -2.44
C LEU A 103 10.66 17.42 -3.96
N ILE A 104 11.72 17.66 -4.75
CA ILE A 104 11.67 17.58 -6.22
C ILE A 104 11.52 16.11 -6.66
N ALA A 105 12.22 15.19 -6.01
CA ALA A 105 12.08 13.77 -6.24
C ALA A 105 10.65 13.29 -5.88
N PHE A 106 10.10 13.77 -4.77
CA PHE A 106 8.71 13.48 -4.41
C PHE A 106 7.70 14.05 -5.43
N GLU A 107 7.86 15.29 -5.88
CA GLU A 107 7.03 15.87 -6.94
C GLU A 107 7.02 14.99 -8.21
N LYS A 108 8.18 14.50 -8.63
CA LYS A 108 8.30 13.59 -9.78
C LYS A 108 7.54 12.28 -9.56
N ILE A 109 7.67 11.67 -8.37
CA ILE A 109 6.92 10.46 -8.00
C ILE A 109 5.41 10.71 -8.14
N VAL A 110 4.91 11.82 -7.59
CA VAL A 110 3.48 12.16 -7.66
C VAL A 110 3.05 12.42 -9.10
N ILE A 111 3.85 13.13 -9.90
CA ILE A 111 3.58 13.35 -11.34
C ILE A 111 3.46 12.01 -12.07
N ASP A 112 4.39 11.07 -11.83
CA ASP A 112 4.38 9.76 -12.47
C ASP A 112 3.17 8.93 -12.04
N ILE A 113 2.76 9.00 -10.76
CA ILE A 113 1.56 8.33 -10.25
C ILE A 113 0.29 8.93 -10.86
N VAL A 114 0.15 10.26 -10.86
CA VAL A 114 -0.99 10.95 -11.47
C VAL A 114 -1.08 10.58 -12.95
N ALA A 115 0.03 10.64 -13.70
CA ALA A 115 0.06 10.24 -15.10
C ALA A 115 -0.32 8.76 -15.26
N SER A 116 0.24 7.87 -14.45
CA SER A 116 -0.03 6.44 -14.51
C SER A 116 -1.51 6.13 -14.30
N LEU A 117 -2.17 6.76 -13.33
CA LEU A 117 -3.57 6.47 -12.99
C LEU A 117 -4.59 7.22 -13.85
N THR A 118 -4.28 8.42 -14.33
CA THR A 118 -5.23 9.26 -15.08
C THR A 118 -5.15 9.11 -16.61
N GLN A 119 -4.04 8.61 -17.15
CA GLN A 119 -3.94 8.29 -18.57
C GLN A 119 -4.79 7.08 -18.95
N GLN A 120 -5.37 7.08 -20.16
CA GLN A 120 -6.30 6.05 -20.61
C GLN A 120 -5.67 4.63 -20.68
N PRO A 121 -6.37 3.58 -20.20
CA PRO A 121 -7.64 3.64 -19.47
C PRO A 121 -7.45 4.32 -18.11
N ALA A 122 -8.25 5.33 -17.79
CA ALA A 122 -8.13 6.07 -16.54
C ALA A 122 -8.75 5.26 -15.39
N ILE A 123 -8.23 5.43 -14.18
CA ILE A 123 -8.86 4.90 -12.98
C ILE A 123 -10.21 5.58 -12.75
N GLU A 124 -11.18 4.82 -12.25
CA GLU A 124 -12.46 5.36 -11.79
C GLU A 124 -12.24 6.10 -10.46
N LEU A 125 -12.63 7.38 -10.41
CA LEU A 125 -12.42 8.24 -9.24
C LEU A 125 -13.67 8.32 -8.34
N SER A 126 -14.81 7.79 -8.79
CA SER A 126 -15.98 7.69 -7.92
C SER A 126 -15.74 6.73 -6.77
N LEU A 127 -16.46 6.95 -5.67
CA LEU A 127 -16.45 6.05 -4.53
C LEU A 127 -17.01 4.70 -4.95
N ARG A 128 -16.18 3.66 -4.85
CA ARG A 128 -16.54 2.27 -5.12
C ARG A 128 -16.40 1.45 -3.83
N PRO A 129 -17.46 1.32 -3.04
CA PRO A 129 -17.41 0.50 -1.83
C PRO A 129 -17.29 -0.98 -2.21
N LEU A 130 -16.74 -1.78 -1.31
CA LEU A 130 -16.81 -3.23 -1.40
C LEU A 130 -18.24 -3.68 -1.12
N ARG A 131 -18.79 -4.54 -2.00
CA ARG A 131 -20.07 -5.20 -1.77
C ARG A 131 -19.99 -6.09 -0.53
N PRO A 132 -21.10 -6.40 0.15
CA PRO A 132 -21.10 -7.40 1.21
C PRO A 132 -20.60 -8.77 0.69
N LEU A 133 -19.56 -9.33 1.32
CA LEU A 133 -18.93 -10.60 0.94
C LEU A 133 -19.11 -11.67 2.01
N ILE A 134 -19.15 -12.92 1.56
CA ILE A 134 -18.97 -14.12 2.39
C ILE A 134 -17.67 -14.85 2.02
N ALA A 135 -17.25 -15.83 2.83
CA ALA A 135 -16.00 -16.56 2.61
C ALA A 135 -15.96 -17.25 1.23
N GLU A 136 -17.11 -17.72 0.75
CA GLU A 136 -17.27 -18.36 -0.56
C GLU A 136 -16.99 -17.40 -1.72
N ASP A 137 -17.34 -16.11 -1.61
CA ASP A 137 -17.02 -15.10 -2.62
C ASP A 137 -15.49 -14.96 -2.76
N VAL A 138 -14.80 -14.79 -1.63
CA VAL A 138 -13.34 -14.61 -1.58
C VAL A 138 -12.63 -15.87 -2.08
N HIS A 139 -13.05 -17.04 -1.59
CA HIS A 139 -12.49 -18.31 -2.03
C HIS A 139 -12.71 -18.55 -3.54
N GLY A 140 -13.90 -18.21 -4.05
CA GLY A 140 -14.22 -18.30 -5.47
C GLY A 140 -13.32 -17.43 -6.34
N ALA A 141 -13.11 -16.16 -5.96
CA ALA A 141 -12.23 -15.26 -6.68
C ALA A 141 -10.77 -15.74 -6.66
N LEU A 142 -10.27 -16.21 -5.51
CA LEU A 142 -8.93 -16.78 -5.40
C LEU A 142 -8.75 -17.99 -6.33
N LYS A 143 -9.76 -18.87 -6.44
CA LYS A 143 -9.72 -20.02 -7.33
C LYS A 143 -9.69 -19.64 -8.81
N VAL A 144 -10.38 -18.56 -9.20
CA VAL A 144 -10.42 -18.06 -10.58
C VAL A 144 -9.08 -17.40 -10.94
N HIS A 145 -8.60 -16.51 -10.08
CA HIS A 145 -7.49 -15.62 -10.39
C HIS A 145 -6.12 -16.14 -9.97
N ALA A 146 -6.07 -17.08 -9.02
CA ALA A 146 -4.85 -17.72 -8.56
C ALA A 146 -5.07 -19.22 -8.28
N PRO A 147 -5.46 -20.03 -9.29
CA PRO A 147 -5.78 -21.45 -9.11
C PRO A 147 -4.62 -22.31 -8.58
N GLY A 148 -3.38 -21.83 -8.69
CA GLY A 148 -2.19 -22.49 -8.13
C GLY A 148 -2.02 -22.31 -6.61
N ILE A 149 -2.77 -21.39 -5.99
CA ILE A 149 -2.73 -21.14 -4.56
C ILE A 149 -3.82 -21.96 -3.87
N ASN A 150 -3.43 -22.93 -3.04
CA ASN A 150 -4.37 -23.64 -2.18
C ASN A 150 -4.71 -22.78 -0.94
N ALA A 151 -5.66 -21.84 -1.08
CA ALA A 151 -6.01 -20.88 -0.04
C ALA A 151 -6.35 -21.51 1.33
N GLY A 152 -6.87 -22.75 1.35
CA GLY A 152 -7.22 -23.45 2.59
C GLY A 152 -6.02 -23.91 3.44
N GLY A 153 -4.81 -23.84 2.89
CA GLY A 153 -3.55 -24.15 3.60
C GLY A 153 -2.60 -22.97 3.67
N VAL A 154 -3.07 -21.74 3.46
CA VAL A 154 -2.26 -20.53 3.51
C VAL A 154 -2.66 -19.70 4.72
N TYR A 155 -1.67 -19.33 5.53
CA TYR A 155 -1.85 -18.52 6.72
C TYR A 155 -1.04 -17.24 6.63
N VAL A 156 -1.71 -16.11 6.87
CA VAL A 156 -1.06 -14.82 7.08
C VAL A 156 -0.76 -14.71 8.57
N THR A 157 0.52 -14.68 8.91
CA THR A 157 0.98 -14.68 10.31
C THR A 157 1.66 -13.35 10.62
N ASN A 158 1.13 -12.66 11.62
CA ASN A 158 1.65 -11.40 12.13
C ASN A 158 2.61 -11.68 13.30
N PHE A 159 3.65 -10.87 13.40
CA PHE A 159 4.65 -10.90 14.44
C PHE A 159 4.68 -9.57 15.18
N ILE A 160 5.04 -9.64 16.45
CA ILE A 160 5.48 -8.50 17.26
C ILE A 160 6.89 -8.79 17.74
N GLU A 161 7.66 -7.74 17.97
CA GLU A 161 8.96 -7.86 18.64
C GLU A 161 8.75 -7.55 20.12
N ASP A 162 9.32 -8.40 20.98
CA ASP A 162 9.36 -8.11 22.41
C ASP A 162 10.54 -7.18 22.76
N ASP A 163 10.64 -6.78 24.03
CA ASP A 163 11.69 -5.90 24.54
C ASP A 163 13.11 -6.48 24.39
N THR A 164 13.23 -7.77 24.04
CA THR A 164 14.50 -8.47 23.80
C THR A 164 14.84 -8.60 22.32
N GLY A 165 13.98 -8.11 21.43
CA GLY A 165 14.09 -8.26 19.97
C GLY A 165 13.68 -9.64 19.47
N GLN A 166 13.08 -10.49 20.30
CA GLN A 166 12.55 -11.77 19.89
C GLN A 166 11.22 -11.56 19.16
N ARG A 167 11.10 -12.15 17.96
CA ARG A 167 9.84 -12.18 17.21
C ARG A 167 8.89 -13.20 17.81
N LEU A 168 7.72 -12.73 18.24
CA LEU A 168 6.62 -13.54 18.75
C LEU A 168 5.45 -13.45 17.77
N VAL A 169 4.78 -14.58 17.53
CA VAL A 169 3.57 -14.59 16.71
C VAL A 169 2.44 -13.90 17.48
N SER A 170 1.87 -12.84 16.91
CA SER A 170 0.74 -12.11 17.48
C SER A 170 -0.61 -12.59 16.98
N SER A 171 -0.71 -12.93 15.68
CA SER A 171 -1.90 -13.57 15.11
C SER A 171 -1.54 -14.43 13.90
N SER A 172 -2.44 -15.37 13.57
CA SER A 172 -2.32 -16.21 12.37
C SER A 172 -3.70 -16.60 11.88
N GLU A 173 -4.04 -16.12 10.69
CA GLU A 173 -5.35 -16.23 10.08
C GLU A 173 -5.24 -16.93 8.73
N GLY A 174 -6.24 -17.73 8.36
CA GLY A 174 -6.31 -18.30 7.02
C GLY A 174 -6.46 -17.18 5.99
N LEU A 175 -5.90 -17.36 4.80
CA LEU A 175 -5.89 -16.31 3.77
C LEU A 175 -7.29 -15.79 3.43
N VAL A 176 -8.28 -16.69 3.37
CA VAL A 176 -9.68 -16.32 3.08
C VAL A 176 -10.25 -15.47 4.20
N GLU A 177 -10.11 -15.91 5.45
CA GLU A 177 -10.63 -15.20 6.63
C GLU A 177 -9.93 -13.85 6.83
N TYR A 178 -8.61 -13.81 6.61
CA TYR A 178 -7.81 -12.59 6.67
C TYR A 178 -8.34 -11.54 5.68
N LEU A 179 -8.45 -11.91 4.40
CA LEU A 179 -8.96 -11.00 3.36
C LEU A 179 -10.40 -10.58 3.63
N LEU A 180 -11.26 -11.53 4.00
CA LEU A 180 -12.66 -11.26 4.32
C LEU A 180 -12.80 -10.27 5.48
N GLY A 181 -12.01 -10.41 6.53
CA GLY A 181 -12.02 -9.51 7.69
C GLY A 181 -11.69 -8.08 7.31
N HIS A 182 -10.76 -7.86 6.37
CA HIS A 182 -10.49 -6.54 5.81
C HIS A 182 -11.66 -6.02 4.96
N PHE A 183 -12.17 -6.84 4.04
CA PHE A 183 -13.22 -6.43 3.12
C PHE A 183 -14.56 -6.13 3.81
N GLN A 184 -14.88 -6.82 4.90
CA GLN A 184 -16.07 -6.55 5.72
C GLN A 184 -16.07 -5.15 6.35
N ASN A 185 -14.89 -4.52 6.45
CA ASN A 185 -14.72 -3.16 6.96
C ASN A 185 -14.52 -2.14 5.82
N ASP A 186 -14.81 -2.50 4.58
CA ASP A 186 -14.55 -1.69 3.38
C ASP A 186 -13.06 -1.29 3.21
N VAL A 187 -12.16 -2.15 3.72
CA VAL A 187 -10.71 -1.95 3.64
C VAL A 187 -10.11 -2.93 2.65
N ILE A 188 -9.32 -2.41 1.71
CA ILE A 188 -8.47 -3.22 0.83
C ILE A 188 -7.09 -3.32 1.49
N PRO A 189 -6.61 -4.51 1.90
CA PRO A 189 -5.36 -4.63 2.62
C PRO A 189 -4.15 -4.39 1.70
N TYR A 190 -3.23 -3.55 2.17
CA TYR A 190 -1.93 -3.33 1.57
C TYR A 190 -0.82 -3.84 2.49
N HIS A 191 0.18 -4.47 1.90
CA HIS A 191 1.27 -5.12 2.62
C HIS A 191 2.61 -4.50 2.19
N SER A 192 3.22 -3.71 3.06
CA SER A 192 4.50 -3.06 2.77
C SER A 192 5.69 -4.00 3.00
N GLU A 193 6.80 -3.74 2.31
CA GLU A 193 8.10 -4.31 2.70
C GLU A 193 8.43 -3.92 4.15
N GLY A 194 8.77 -4.90 4.99
CA GLY A 194 9.06 -4.71 6.41
C GLY A 194 7.86 -4.81 7.36
N ASN A 195 6.63 -5.01 6.86
CA ASN A 195 5.54 -5.46 7.72
C ASN A 195 5.99 -6.73 8.46
N HIS A 196 5.77 -6.79 9.77
CA HIS A 196 6.06 -7.95 10.62
C HIS A 196 5.08 -9.09 10.29
N GLN A 197 5.00 -9.48 9.02
CA GLN A 197 4.05 -10.44 8.48
C GLN A 197 4.81 -11.46 7.63
N GLY A 198 4.40 -12.72 7.72
CA GLY A 198 4.88 -13.77 6.85
C GLY A 198 3.75 -14.69 6.40
N ILE A 199 3.97 -15.35 5.27
CA ILE A 199 3.01 -16.27 4.68
C ILE A 199 3.49 -17.69 4.93
N TYR A 200 2.67 -18.50 5.59
CA TYR A 200 3.05 -19.83 6.05
C TYR A 200 2.04 -20.90 5.61
N THR A 201 2.50 -22.13 5.51
CA THR A 201 1.66 -23.32 5.31
C THR A 201 1.10 -23.89 6.61
N VAL A 202 1.65 -23.45 7.74
CA VAL A 202 1.25 -23.88 9.09
C VAL A 202 0.82 -22.67 9.90
N ARG A 203 -0.32 -22.79 10.58
CA ARG A 203 -0.86 -21.74 11.43
C ARG A 203 0.05 -21.48 12.64
N PHE A 204 0.19 -20.21 13.01
CA PHE A 204 1.01 -19.72 14.13
C PHE A 204 2.50 -20.10 14.04
N SER A 205 3.03 -20.28 12.84
CA SER A 205 4.44 -20.61 12.64
C SER A 205 5.31 -19.37 12.37
N GLY A 206 6.52 -19.38 12.90
CA GLY A 206 7.63 -18.51 12.50
C GLY A 206 8.84 -19.28 11.95
N GLU A 207 8.71 -20.59 11.73
CA GLU A 207 9.79 -21.44 11.24
C GLU A 207 9.97 -21.32 9.71
N ASP A 208 11.22 -21.17 9.26
CA ASP A 208 11.57 -21.06 7.84
C ASP A 208 11.07 -22.26 7.01
N SER A 209 11.03 -23.46 7.59
CA SER A 209 10.50 -24.68 6.96
C SER A 209 9.00 -24.62 6.65
N HIS A 210 8.25 -23.76 7.32
CA HIS A 210 6.82 -23.58 7.12
C HIS A 210 6.48 -22.40 6.21
N VAL A 211 7.46 -21.62 5.76
CA VAL A 211 7.25 -20.49 4.84
C VAL A 211 6.60 -21.01 3.56
N HIS A 212 5.60 -20.27 3.06
CA HIS A 212 4.89 -20.68 1.86
C HIS A 212 5.84 -20.65 0.64
N PRO A 213 5.95 -21.75 -0.13
CA PRO A 213 7.01 -21.92 -1.13
C PRO A 213 6.86 -21.01 -2.36
N GLN A 214 5.70 -20.36 -2.53
CA GLN A 214 5.36 -19.54 -3.70
C GLN A 214 4.85 -18.14 -3.36
N LEU A 215 4.51 -17.89 -2.10
CA LEU A 215 3.85 -16.65 -1.68
C LEU A 215 4.70 -15.98 -0.62
N ILE A 216 4.96 -14.71 -0.85
CA ILE A 216 5.55 -13.80 0.10
C ILE A 216 4.59 -12.62 0.27
N THR A 217 4.82 -11.80 1.29
CA THR A 217 3.99 -10.66 1.65
C THR A 217 3.73 -9.73 0.46
N THR A 218 4.74 -9.45 -0.38
CA THR A 218 4.57 -8.58 -1.56
C THR A 218 3.65 -9.19 -2.64
N HIS A 219 3.55 -10.52 -2.74
CA HIS A 219 2.60 -11.18 -3.66
C HIS A 219 1.14 -11.05 -3.20
N LEU A 220 0.89 -10.78 -1.91
CA LEU A 220 -0.48 -10.54 -1.45
C LEU A 220 -1.06 -9.28 -2.09
N ASN A 221 -0.25 -8.23 -2.29
CA ASN A 221 -0.72 -7.03 -3.00
C ASN A 221 -1.14 -7.37 -4.43
N ASP A 222 -0.36 -8.19 -5.13
CA ASP A 222 -0.70 -8.62 -6.50
C ASP A 222 -1.97 -9.47 -6.54
N LEU A 223 -2.16 -10.33 -5.55
CA LEU A 223 -3.38 -11.12 -5.39
C LEU A 223 -4.60 -10.22 -5.15
N VAL A 224 -4.47 -9.26 -4.24
CA VAL A 224 -5.52 -8.28 -3.92
C VAL A 224 -5.86 -7.43 -5.14
N ILE A 225 -4.86 -6.94 -5.89
CA ILE A 225 -5.05 -6.21 -7.15
C ILE A 225 -5.88 -7.02 -8.15
N ARG A 226 -5.68 -8.34 -8.18
CA ARG A 226 -6.37 -9.22 -9.12
C ARG A 226 -7.83 -9.51 -8.75
N ILE A 227 -8.13 -9.69 -7.46
CA ILE A 227 -9.46 -10.13 -7.01
C ILE A 227 -10.40 -8.98 -6.65
N VAL A 228 -9.87 -7.85 -6.14
CA VAL A 228 -10.69 -6.72 -5.67
C VAL A 228 -11.66 -6.19 -6.73
N PRO A 229 -11.31 -6.11 -8.03
CA PRO A 229 -12.26 -5.65 -9.03
C PRO A 229 -13.58 -6.43 -9.07
N ASP A 230 -13.60 -7.70 -8.65
CA ASP A 230 -14.80 -8.55 -8.60
C ASP A 230 -15.73 -8.23 -7.40
N PHE A 231 -15.26 -7.39 -6.48
CA PHE A 231 -15.93 -7.07 -5.21
C PHE A 231 -16.40 -5.62 -5.12
N LEU A 232 -16.00 -4.77 -6.06
CA LEU A 232 -16.34 -3.34 -6.06
C LEU A 232 -17.69 -3.11 -6.76
N ASP A 233 -18.60 -2.40 -6.10
CA ASP A 233 -19.87 -1.92 -6.66
C ASP A 233 -19.71 -0.62 -7.49
#